data_AF-A0A921I1T9-F1
#
_entry.id   AF-A0A921I1T9-F1
#
_cell.length_a   1.000
_cell.length_b   1.000
_cell.length_c   1.000
_cell.angle_alpha   90.00
_cell.angle_beta   90.00
_cell.angle_gamma   90.00
#
_symmetry.space_group_name_H-M   'P 1'
#
loop_
_entity.id
_entity.type
_entity.pdbx_description
1 polymer ?
#
loop_
_entity_poly.entity_id
_entity_poly.type
_entity_poly.pdbx_seq_one_letter_code
_entity_poly.pdbx_strand_id
1 'polypeptide(L)'
;MKTEEEKKHIEKKIFDTARQNLQTTGADRPEVKWLQERMACIQRRYKLKSKIQVDRLLCERMLGREPRTGTESLKIRYWRTGRYTPVNREQCLRLAGALELTEEEKRFLIQGYFDRSETVYDTPEKWNSAPCIEKCSLLQKLEERYLAGIPRELLEELHIRPEERGKYFRHIYFTDAFHYVTVPGERSIRTLRKHITSTRYDSELRRQMRLQGEIPRRTMLRHLIILNGPAICLESVNEQLDLLGYLPLDREHTMTGGERLDALVIQLLESYREIYDPLCPGDSHAWLQKMCRRLDAFFAEQGKPRMRFMHFKALEL
;
A
#
# COMPACT_ATOMS: atom_id res chain seq x y z
N MET A 1 -24.41 -18.26 9.45
CA MET A 1 -23.00 -18.68 9.51
C MET A 1 -22.71 -19.63 8.34
N LYS A 2 -21.66 -19.37 7.55
CA LYS A 2 -21.28 -20.19 6.38
C LYS A 2 -20.78 -21.58 6.79
N THR A 3 -21.07 -22.61 5.99
CA THR A 3 -20.57 -23.97 6.19
C THR A 3 -19.07 -24.06 5.94
N GLU A 4 -18.42 -25.11 6.41
CA GLU A 4 -17.00 -25.34 6.18
C GLU A 4 -16.68 -25.52 4.67
N GLU A 5 -17.60 -26.10 3.91
CA GLU A 5 -17.48 -26.24 2.46
C GLU A 5 -17.55 -24.89 1.74
N GLU A 6 -18.48 -24.02 2.15
CA GLU A 6 -18.57 -22.66 1.63
C GLU A 6 -17.31 -21.86 1.95
N LYS A 7 -16.79 -21.97 3.17
CA LYS A 7 -15.52 -21.32 3.57
C LYS A 7 -14.36 -21.80 2.69
N LYS A 8 -14.24 -23.11 2.44
CA LYS A 8 -13.22 -23.66 1.53
C LYS A 8 -13.35 -23.12 0.10
N HIS A 9 -14.57 -22.97 -0.39
CA HIS A 9 -14.82 -22.39 -1.72
C HIS A 9 -14.37 -20.92 -1.79
N ILE A 10 -14.67 -20.12 -0.76
CA ILE A 10 -14.23 -18.72 -0.65
C ILE A 10 -12.71 -18.63 -0.57
N GLU A 11 -12.07 -19.46 0.25
CA GLU A 11 -10.61 -19.53 0.34
C GLU A 11 -9.98 -19.89 -1.02
N LYS A 12 -10.58 -20.81 -1.77
CA LYS A 12 -10.12 -21.18 -3.11
C LYS A 12 -10.11 -19.98 -4.05
N LYS A 13 -11.17 -19.16 -4.05
CA LYS A 13 -11.23 -17.92 -4.88
C LYS A 13 -10.06 -16.98 -4.58
N ILE A 14 -9.77 -16.74 -3.31
CA ILE A 14 -8.64 -15.89 -2.88
C ILE A 14 -7.31 -16.42 -3.44
N PHE A 15 -7.08 -17.73 -3.31
CA PHE A 15 -5.84 -18.34 -3.80
C PHE A 15 -5.76 -18.46 -5.32
N ASP A 16 -6.89 -18.59 -6.01
CA ASP A 16 -6.94 -18.53 -7.47
C ASP A 16 -6.53 -17.12 -7.96
N THR A 17 -7.04 -16.05 -7.34
CA THR A 17 -6.58 -14.68 -7.60
C THR A 17 -5.09 -14.51 -7.29
N ALA A 18 -4.62 -15.03 -6.15
CA ALA A 18 -3.20 -14.98 -5.80
C ALA A 18 -2.32 -15.66 -6.86
N ARG A 19 -2.72 -16.84 -7.35
CA ARG A 19 -2.02 -17.57 -8.43
C ARG A 19 -2.07 -16.83 -9.76
N GLN A 20 -3.23 -16.28 -10.13
CA GLN A 20 -3.38 -15.47 -11.36
C GLN A 20 -2.47 -14.24 -11.33
N ASN A 21 -2.35 -13.58 -10.17
CA ASN A 21 -1.44 -12.44 -10.00
C ASN A 21 0.03 -12.83 -10.20
N LEU A 22 0.43 -14.05 -9.81
CA LEU A 22 1.79 -14.54 -10.07
C LEU A 22 2.05 -14.75 -11.56
N GLN A 23 1.09 -15.34 -12.27
CA GLN A 23 1.19 -15.61 -13.71
C GLN A 23 1.22 -14.32 -14.54
N THR A 24 0.52 -13.28 -14.09
CA THR A 24 0.45 -11.98 -14.76
C THR A 24 1.51 -10.99 -14.28
N THR A 25 2.37 -11.37 -13.32
CA THR A 25 3.47 -10.51 -12.86
C THR A 25 4.46 -10.29 -14.01
N GLY A 26 4.56 -9.04 -14.49
CA GLY A 26 5.37 -8.68 -15.65
C GLY A 26 4.61 -8.59 -16.97
N ALA A 27 3.29 -8.83 -16.96
CA ALA A 27 2.41 -8.50 -18.08
C ALA A 27 2.31 -6.97 -18.26
N ASP A 28 1.75 -6.55 -19.39
CA ASP A 28 1.54 -5.14 -19.74
C ASP A 28 0.83 -4.36 -18.61
N ARG A 29 1.56 -3.43 -17.99
CA ARG A 29 1.04 -2.55 -16.95
C ARG A 29 0.14 -1.47 -17.57
N PRO A 30 -1.13 -1.33 -17.16
CA PRO A 30 -2.03 -0.29 -17.67
C PRO A 30 -1.44 1.12 -17.51
N GLU A 31 -0.75 1.39 -16.40
CA GLU A 31 -0.13 2.69 -16.12
C GLU A 31 1.04 2.97 -17.07
N VAL A 32 1.74 1.93 -17.53
CA VAL A 32 2.81 2.06 -18.53
C VAL A 32 2.21 2.30 -19.92
N LYS A 33 1.10 1.65 -20.26
CA LYS A 33 0.36 1.92 -21.51
C LYS A 33 -0.12 3.37 -21.56
N TRP A 34 -0.72 3.84 -20.47
CA TRP A 34 -1.11 5.23 -20.31
C TRP A 34 0.08 6.19 -20.53
N LEU A 35 1.24 5.92 -19.92
CA LEU A 35 2.45 6.74 -20.12
C LEU A 35 2.91 6.72 -21.58
N GLN A 36 2.89 5.56 -22.24
CA GLN A 36 3.23 5.44 -23.66
C GLN A 36 2.31 6.27 -24.55
N GLU A 37 1.02 6.33 -24.23
CA GLU A 37 0.05 7.17 -24.94
C GLU A 37 0.34 8.66 -24.76
N ARG A 38 0.64 9.10 -23.52
CA ARG A 38 1.04 10.51 -23.27
C ARG A 38 2.29 10.88 -24.05
N MET A 39 3.27 9.98 -24.11
CA MET A 39 4.47 10.17 -24.93
C MET A 39 4.18 10.19 -26.44
N ALA A 40 3.21 9.39 -26.91
CA ALA A 40 2.76 9.41 -28.31
C ALA A 40 2.04 10.72 -28.67
N CYS A 41 1.35 11.36 -27.71
CA CYS A 41 0.81 12.72 -27.89
C CYS A 41 1.94 13.74 -28.11
N ILE A 42 3.00 13.70 -27.30
CA ILE A 42 4.19 14.55 -27.49
C ILE A 42 4.83 14.28 -28.85
N GLN A 43 4.99 13.02 -29.24
CA GLN A 43 5.55 12.64 -30.54
C GLN A 43 4.79 13.31 -31.70
N ARG A 44 3.46 13.26 -31.68
CA ARG A 44 2.59 13.87 -32.70
C ARG A 44 2.65 15.40 -32.66
N ARG A 45 2.52 16.00 -31.48
CA ARG A 45 2.53 17.46 -31.28
C ARG A 45 3.81 18.10 -31.82
N TYR A 46 4.96 17.47 -31.57
CA TYR A 46 6.28 17.97 -31.97
C TYR A 46 6.81 17.35 -33.26
N LYS A 47 5.98 16.60 -34.00
CA LYS A 47 6.31 15.98 -35.30
C LYS A 47 7.61 15.15 -35.26
N LEU A 48 7.83 14.43 -34.16
CA LEU A 48 9.03 13.61 -33.96
C LEU A 48 8.90 12.28 -34.70
N LYS A 49 9.98 11.88 -35.39
CA LYS A 49 10.02 10.71 -36.27
C LYS A 49 10.20 9.39 -35.52
N SER A 50 10.66 9.42 -34.27
CA SER A 50 10.93 8.19 -33.50
C SER A 50 10.73 8.35 -32.00
N LYS A 51 10.48 7.23 -31.31
CA LYS A 51 10.41 7.18 -29.84
C LYS A 51 11.72 7.65 -29.18
N ILE A 52 12.87 7.45 -29.83
CA ILE A 52 14.18 7.91 -29.33
C ILE A 52 14.24 9.44 -29.30
N GLN A 53 13.68 10.10 -30.32
CA GLN A 53 13.60 11.57 -30.34
C GLN A 53 12.68 12.09 -29.22
N VAL A 54 11.58 11.39 -28.94
CA VAL A 54 10.71 11.71 -27.79
C VAL A 54 11.48 11.56 -26.48
N ASP A 55 12.17 10.42 -26.29
CA ASP A 55 12.95 10.15 -25.08
C ASP A 55 14.03 11.24 -24.87
N ARG A 56 14.68 11.71 -25.95
CA ARG A 56 15.68 12.81 -25.91
C ARG A 56 15.03 14.16 -25.55
N LEU A 57 13.93 14.53 -26.20
CA LEU A 57 13.22 15.79 -25.93
C LEU A 57 12.74 15.88 -24.48
N LEU A 58 12.15 14.80 -23.96
CA LEU A 58 11.69 14.76 -22.57
C LEU A 58 12.87 14.87 -21.59
N CYS A 59 13.97 14.18 -21.88
CA CYS A 59 15.19 14.28 -21.08
C CYS A 59 15.71 15.73 -21.05
N GLU A 60 15.78 16.38 -22.20
CA GLU A 60 16.22 17.78 -22.32
C GLU A 60 15.35 18.72 -21.49
N ARG A 61 14.01 18.59 -21.59
CA ARG A 61 13.06 19.39 -20.81
C ARG A 61 13.20 19.17 -19.31
N MET A 62 13.42 17.92 -18.89
CA MET A 62 13.62 17.59 -17.47
C MET A 62 14.94 18.11 -16.91
N LEU A 63 15.97 18.22 -17.74
CA LEU A 63 17.31 18.69 -17.35
C LEU A 63 17.49 20.20 -17.54
N GLY A 64 16.66 20.86 -18.36
CA GLY A 64 16.85 22.25 -18.78
C GLY A 64 18.05 22.44 -19.71
N ARG A 65 18.61 21.35 -20.25
CA ARG A 65 19.76 21.34 -21.16
C ARG A 65 19.74 20.09 -22.03
N GLU A 66 20.42 20.13 -23.17
CA GLU A 66 20.60 18.94 -23.97
C GLU A 66 21.29 17.80 -23.18
N PRO A 67 20.86 16.54 -23.39
CA PRO A 67 21.55 15.40 -22.82
C PRO A 67 22.94 15.25 -23.46
N ARG A 68 23.97 15.22 -22.61
CA ARG A 68 25.38 15.08 -22.98
C ARG A 68 25.72 13.67 -23.45
N THR A 69 24.94 12.68 -23.04
CA THR A 69 25.16 11.27 -23.38
C THR A 69 23.83 10.57 -23.69
N GLY A 70 23.86 9.56 -24.56
CA GLY A 70 22.68 8.72 -24.83
C GLY A 70 22.19 7.95 -23.59
N THR A 71 23.03 7.80 -22.57
CA THR A 71 22.66 7.20 -21.28
C THR A 71 21.77 8.11 -20.42
N GLU A 72 21.82 9.44 -20.61
CA GLU A 72 20.92 10.35 -19.86
C GLU A 72 19.45 10.15 -20.28
N SER A 73 19.18 9.96 -21.58
CA SER A 73 17.83 9.71 -22.10
C SER A 73 17.35 8.27 -21.91
N LEU A 74 18.26 7.34 -21.59
CA LEU A 74 17.93 5.92 -21.36
C LEU A 74 16.96 5.73 -20.19
N LYS A 75 17.02 6.60 -19.17
CA LYS A 75 16.08 6.58 -18.03
C LYS A 75 14.64 6.79 -18.49
N ILE A 76 14.41 7.73 -19.41
CA ILE A 76 13.08 8.00 -19.99
C ILE A 76 12.56 6.77 -20.73
N ARG A 77 13.41 6.15 -21.54
CA ARG A 77 13.08 4.90 -22.22
C ARG A 77 12.67 3.83 -21.23
N TYR A 78 13.40 3.67 -20.13
CA TYR A 78 13.08 2.67 -19.13
C TYR A 78 11.74 2.92 -18.44
N TRP A 79 11.42 4.16 -18.11
CA TRP A 79 10.11 4.55 -17.58
C TRP A 79 8.98 4.25 -18.56
N ARG A 80 9.16 4.63 -19.84
CA ARG A 80 8.21 4.33 -20.93
C ARG A 80 7.98 2.83 -21.14
N THR A 81 9.01 2.01 -20.95
CA THR A 81 8.92 0.55 -21.08
C THR A 81 8.54 -0.16 -19.78
N GLY A 82 8.32 0.57 -18.68
CA GLY A 82 7.97 -0.02 -17.39
C GLY A 82 9.09 -0.80 -16.70
N ARG A 83 10.34 -0.73 -17.20
CA ARG A 83 11.49 -1.44 -16.60
C ARG A 83 11.88 -0.84 -15.24
N TYR A 84 11.73 0.47 -15.12
CA TYR A 84 11.92 1.21 -13.88
C TYR A 84 10.83 2.27 -13.77
N THR A 85 10.64 2.80 -12.58
CA THR A 85 9.87 4.03 -12.33
C THR A 85 10.84 5.16 -11.95
N PRO A 86 10.40 6.43 -11.94
CA PRO A 86 11.13 7.51 -11.29
C PRO A 86 11.57 7.09 -9.88
N VAL A 87 12.77 7.52 -9.45
CA VAL A 87 13.30 7.09 -8.14
C VAL A 87 12.68 7.88 -6.99
N ASN A 88 12.16 9.07 -7.28
CA ASN A 88 11.54 9.97 -6.33
C ASN A 88 10.47 10.83 -7.02
N ARG A 89 9.64 11.51 -6.22
CA ARG A 89 8.60 12.40 -6.73
C ARG A 89 9.11 13.59 -7.51
N GLU A 90 10.28 14.11 -7.17
CA GLU A 90 10.86 15.22 -7.94
C GLU A 90 11.08 14.84 -9.40
N GLN A 91 11.65 13.66 -9.67
CA GLN A 91 11.78 13.15 -11.04
C GLN A 91 10.42 12.91 -11.70
N CYS A 92 9.45 12.43 -10.93
CA CYS A 92 8.09 12.21 -11.42
C CYS A 92 7.41 13.53 -11.83
N LEU A 93 7.55 14.58 -11.02
CA LEU A 93 7.02 15.92 -11.30
C LEU A 93 7.72 16.59 -12.49
N ARG A 94 9.04 16.43 -12.60
CA ARG A 94 9.79 16.90 -13.78
C ARG A 94 9.34 16.18 -15.05
N LEU A 95 9.09 14.87 -14.98
CA LEU A 95 8.54 14.10 -16.09
C LEU A 95 7.14 14.60 -16.48
N ALA A 96 6.27 14.84 -15.50
CA ALA A 96 4.96 15.45 -15.71
C ALA A 96 5.05 16.80 -16.45
N GLY A 97 5.95 17.68 -16.01
CA GLY A 97 6.19 18.96 -16.67
C GLY A 97 6.71 18.80 -18.10
N ALA A 98 7.66 17.90 -18.33
CA ALA A 98 8.20 17.61 -19.66
C ALA A 98 7.15 17.04 -20.62
N LEU A 99 6.19 16.27 -20.10
CA LEU A 99 5.05 15.71 -20.80
C LEU A 99 3.88 16.70 -20.99
N GLU A 100 3.98 17.92 -20.43
CA GLU A 100 2.90 18.93 -20.49
C GLU A 100 1.57 18.40 -19.93
N LEU A 101 1.64 17.58 -18.87
CA LEU A 101 0.45 16.96 -18.29
C LEU A 101 -0.48 18.00 -17.65
N THR A 102 -1.79 17.77 -17.75
CA THR A 102 -2.80 18.50 -16.95
C THR A 102 -2.69 18.13 -15.47
N GLU A 103 -3.33 18.90 -14.57
CA GLU A 103 -3.34 18.56 -13.14
C GLU A 103 -3.98 17.19 -12.85
N GLU A 104 -4.98 16.78 -13.62
CA GLU A 104 -5.58 15.45 -13.52
C GLU A 104 -4.60 14.35 -13.94
N GLU A 105 -3.91 14.53 -15.07
CA GLU A 105 -2.92 13.59 -15.55
C GLU A 105 -1.70 13.51 -14.60
N LYS A 106 -1.32 14.63 -13.97
CA LYS A 106 -0.29 14.66 -12.92
C LYS A 106 -0.70 13.84 -11.71
N ARG A 107 -1.96 13.97 -11.26
CA ARG A 107 -2.49 13.14 -10.16
C ARG A 107 -2.40 11.66 -10.50
N PHE A 108 -2.82 11.26 -11.70
CA PHE A 108 -2.69 9.87 -12.15
C PHE A 108 -1.21 9.41 -12.23
N LEU A 109 -0.30 10.25 -12.74
CA LEU A 109 1.13 9.92 -12.78
C LEU A 109 1.70 9.65 -11.38
N ILE A 110 1.30 10.44 -10.37
CA ILE A 110 1.76 10.29 -8.99
C ILE A 110 1.09 9.10 -8.30
N GLN A 111 -0.24 8.98 -8.40
CA GLN A 111 -1.00 8.02 -7.61
C GLN A 111 -1.09 6.65 -8.27
N GLY A 112 -1.24 6.57 -9.59
CA GLY A 112 -1.30 5.33 -10.34
C GLY A 112 0.08 4.85 -10.73
N TYR A 113 0.76 5.58 -11.64
CA TYR A 113 2.03 5.11 -12.21
C TYR A 113 3.18 5.01 -11.20
N PHE A 114 3.33 6.03 -10.35
CA PHE A 114 4.36 6.08 -9.30
C PHE A 114 3.91 5.42 -7.98
N ASP A 115 2.61 5.14 -7.83
CA ASP A 115 1.99 4.42 -6.71
C ASP A 115 2.24 5.08 -5.33
N ARG A 116 1.92 6.38 -5.24
CA ARG A 116 2.16 7.23 -4.05
C ARG A 116 1.00 8.16 -3.73
N SER A 117 0.98 8.72 -2.53
CA SER A 117 0.02 9.76 -2.18
C SER A 117 0.23 11.00 -3.04
N GLU A 118 -0.87 11.71 -3.29
CA GLU A 118 -0.90 13.01 -3.96
C GLU A 118 0.06 14.00 -3.30
N THR A 119 -0.03 14.12 -1.98
CA THR A 119 0.74 15.08 -1.17
C THR A 119 1.78 14.37 -0.31
N VAL A 120 2.93 15.03 -0.14
CA VAL A 120 3.96 14.68 0.84
C VAL A 120 4.05 15.77 1.88
N TYR A 121 4.00 15.39 3.14
CA TYR A 121 4.17 16.29 4.26
C TYR A 121 5.59 16.11 4.81
N ASP A 122 6.58 16.76 4.20
CA ASP A 122 8.01 16.62 4.49
C ASP A 122 8.64 17.83 5.20
N THR A 123 7.87 18.90 5.41
CA THR A 123 8.33 20.11 6.11
C THR A 123 7.42 20.46 7.29
N PRO A 124 7.90 21.20 8.31
CA PRO A 124 7.09 21.66 9.42
C PRO A 124 5.85 22.46 9.00
N GLU A 125 5.96 23.28 7.95
CA GLU A 125 4.83 24.07 7.43
C GLU A 125 3.74 23.15 6.88
N LYS A 126 4.12 22.10 6.17
CA LYS A 126 3.18 21.11 5.64
C LYS A 126 2.58 20.26 6.76
N TRP A 127 3.35 19.88 7.78
CA TRP A 127 2.83 19.13 8.94
C TRP A 127 1.73 19.88 9.68
N ASN A 128 1.85 21.20 9.76
CA ASN A 128 0.87 22.07 10.43
C ASN A 128 -0.21 22.60 9.49
N SER A 129 -0.23 22.16 8.22
CA SER A 129 -1.26 22.59 7.26
C SER A 129 -2.62 21.96 7.60
N ALA A 130 -3.71 22.70 7.31
CA ALA A 130 -5.06 22.21 7.54
C ALA A 130 -5.34 20.83 6.91
N PRO A 131 -4.92 20.55 5.64
CA PRO A 131 -5.09 19.22 5.05
C PRO A 131 -4.32 18.11 5.77
N CYS A 132 -3.13 18.41 6.31
CA CYS A 132 -2.38 17.40 7.09
C CYS A 132 -3.08 17.11 8.41
N ILE A 133 -3.54 18.14 9.12
CA ILE A 133 -4.24 18.02 10.41
C ILE A 133 -5.52 17.21 10.24
N GLU A 134 -6.30 17.47 9.19
CA GLU A 134 -7.53 16.72 8.88
C GLU A 134 -7.25 15.23 8.66
N LYS A 135 -6.25 14.90 7.83
CA LYS A 135 -5.86 13.50 7.56
C LYS A 135 -5.27 12.80 8.79
N CYS A 136 -4.52 13.53 9.62
CA CYS A 136 -4.04 13.00 10.91
C CYS A 136 -5.21 12.75 11.88
N SER A 137 -6.23 13.61 11.89
CA SER A 137 -7.44 13.39 12.70
C SER A 137 -8.20 12.14 12.26
N LEU A 138 -8.26 11.85 10.95
CA LEU A 138 -8.81 10.59 10.44
C LEU A 138 -8.05 9.38 11.01
N LEU A 139 -6.72 9.36 10.92
CA LEU A 139 -5.91 8.26 11.45
C LEU A 139 -6.04 8.12 12.96
N GLN A 140 -6.14 9.23 13.69
CA GLN A 140 -6.39 9.22 15.12
C GLN A 140 -7.76 8.61 15.46
N LYS A 141 -8.82 8.97 14.73
CA LYS A 141 -10.15 8.37 14.92
C LYS A 141 -10.15 6.87 14.64
N LEU A 142 -9.37 6.43 13.65
CA LEU A 142 -9.19 5.00 13.36
C LEU A 142 -8.45 4.29 14.50
N GLU A 143 -7.38 4.90 15.03
CA GLU A 143 -6.66 4.40 16.20
C GLU A 143 -7.58 4.29 17.42
N GLU A 144 -8.37 5.32 17.72
CA GLU A 144 -9.31 5.33 18.84
C GLU A 144 -10.38 4.24 18.71
N ARG A 145 -10.97 4.07 17.53
CA ARG A 145 -11.95 3.00 17.25
C ARG A 145 -11.34 1.62 17.40
N TYR A 146 -10.14 1.42 16.82
CA TYR A 146 -9.39 0.18 16.92
C TYR A 146 -9.13 -0.18 18.39
N LEU A 147 -8.58 0.77 19.16
CA LEU A 147 -8.29 0.58 20.58
C LEU A 147 -9.55 0.33 21.41
N ALA A 148 -10.66 0.99 21.09
CA ALA A 148 -11.95 0.76 21.77
C ALA A 148 -12.48 -0.66 21.52
N GLY A 149 -12.22 -1.22 20.34
CA GLY A 149 -12.61 -2.57 19.95
C GLY A 149 -11.77 -3.71 20.53
N ILE A 150 -10.67 -3.41 21.23
CA ILE A 150 -9.82 -4.44 21.85
C ILE A 150 -10.54 -5.11 23.02
N PRO A 151 -10.71 -6.45 23.03
CA PRO A 151 -11.31 -7.18 24.13
C PRO A 151 -10.53 -7.00 25.44
N ARG A 152 -11.25 -7.01 26.56
CA ARG A 152 -10.65 -6.81 27.88
C ARG A 152 -9.68 -7.94 28.23
N GLU A 153 -10.02 -9.16 27.80
CA GLU A 153 -9.23 -10.38 28.01
C GLU A 153 -7.84 -10.23 27.39
N LEU A 154 -7.74 -9.66 26.18
CA LEU A 154 -6.46 -9.39 25.53
C LEU A 154 -5.64 -8.34 26.28
N LEU A 155 -6.28 -7.31 26.83
CA LEU A 155 -5.59 -6.31 27.65
C LEU A 155 -5.04 -6.93 28.95
N GLU A 156 -5.82 -7.80 29.58
CA GLU A 156 -5.42 -8.53 30.79
C GLU A 156 -4.25 -9.48 30.53
N GLU A 157 -4.26 -10.22 29.41
CA GLU A 157 -3.15 -11.06 28.94
C GLU A 157 -1.86 -10.26 28.71
N LEU A 158 -2.00 -9.02 28.22
CA LEU A 158 -0.88 -8.10 27.98
C LEU A 158 -0.49 -7.28 29.22
N HIS A 159 -1.16 -7.48 30.36
CA HIS A 159 -1.00 -6.70 31.60
C HIS A 159 -1.21 -5.18 31.40
N ILE A 160 -2.14 -4.81 30.52
CA ILE A 160 -2.48 -3.42 30.21
C ILE A 160 -3.80 -3.07 30.89
N ARG A 161 -3.83 -1.97 31.66
CA ARG A 161 -5.08 -1.48 32.22
C ARG A 161 -5.96 -0.85 31.12
N PRO A 162 -7.29 -1.07 31.13
CA PRO A 162 -8.18 -0.53 30.09
C PRO A 162 -8.05 0.98 29.83
N GLU A 163 -7.86 1.76 30.88
CA GLU A 163 -7.67 3.22 30.84
C GLU A 163 -6.32 3.66 30.24
N GLU A 164 -5.33 2.75 30.18
CA GLU A 164 -4.01 3.04 29.65
C GLU A 164 -3.82 2.57 28.20
N ARG A 165 -4.82 1.94 27.58
CA ARG A 165 -4.69 1.30 26.25
C ARG A 165 -4.04 2.18 25.18
N GLY A 166 -4.35 3.49 25.18
CA GLY A 166 -3.74 4.46 24.25
C GLY A 166 -2.22 4.58 24.40
N LYS A 167 -1.70 4.51 25.63
CA LYS A 167 -0.25 4.51 25.89
C LYS A 167 0.43 3.27 25.30
N TYR A 168 -0.31 2.17 25.15
CA TYR A 168 0.17 0.89 24.66
C TYR A 168 -0.19 0.61 23.20
N PHE A 169 -0.70 1.59 22.44
CA PHE A 169 -1.07 1.41 21.02
C PHE A 169 -0.01 0.66 20.21
N ARG A 170 1.26 1.07 20.30
CA ARG A 170 2.39 0.40 19.63
C ARG A 170 2.44 -1.11 19.91
N HIS A 171 2.25 -1.50 21.17
CA HIS A 171 2.38 -2.87 21.63
C HIS A 171 1.22 -3.73 21.12
N ILE A 172 0.00 -3.19 21.21
CA ILE A 172 -1.22 -3.83 20.73
C ILE A 172 -1.17 -3.98 19.21
N TYR A 173 -0.89 -2.88 18.49
CA TYR A 173 -0.80 -2.87 17.04
C TYR A 173 0.27 -3.83 16.51
N PHE A 174 1.46 -3.87 17.14
CA PHE A 174 2.51 -4.81 16.74
C PHE A 174 2.08 -6.26 16.94
N THR A 175 1.41 -6.56 18.06
CA THR A 175 0.92 -7.90 18.37
C THR A 175 -0.11 -8.36 17.34
N ASP A 176 -1.05 -7.49 16.98
CA ASP A 176 -2.01 -7.80 15.93
C ASP A 176 -1.35 -7.93 14.56
N ALA A 177 -0.48 -7.00 14.17
CA ALA A 177 0.26 -7.09 12.91
C ALA A 177 1.07 -8.39 12.79
N PHE A 178 1.63 -8.87 13.90
CA PHE A 178 2.30 -10.16 13.99
C PHE A 178 1.32 -11.32 13.75
N HIS A 179 0.11 -11.26 14.30
CA HIS A 179 -0.95 -12.25 14.04
C HIS A 179 -1.38 -12.33 12.57
N TYR A 180 -1.13 -11.31 11.76
CA TYR A 180 -1.38 -11.37 10.31
C TYR A 180 -0.30 -12.10 9.50
N VAL A 181 0.87 -12.42 10.09
CA VAL A 181 1.96 -13.10 9.36
C VAL A 181 2.51 -14.38 10.02
N THR A 182 2.30 -14.62 11.32
CA THR A 182 2.85 -15.81 12.02
C THR A 182 1.80 -16.78 12.56
N VAL A 183 2.06 -18.08 12.44
CA VAL A 183 1.16 -19.15 12.91
C VAL A 183 1.10 -19.18 14.45
N PRO A 184 -0.10 -19.30 15.06
CA PRO A 184 -0.21 -19.56 16.50
C PRO A 184 0.52 -20.86 16.88
N GLY A 185 1.57 -20.77 17.72
CA GLY A 185 2.39 -21.92 18.14
C GLY A 185 3.88 -21.80 17.77
N GLU A 186 4.20 -21.13 16.66
CA GLU A 186 5.58 -20.75 16.28
C GLU A 186 6.03 -19.44 16.97
N ARG A 187 5.27 -19.01 17.98
CA ARG A 187 5.48 -17.76 18.72
C ARG A 187 6.79 -17.83 19.50
N SER A 188 7.86 -17.27 18.94
CA SER A 188 8.99 -16.84 19.77
C SER A 188 8.54 -15.62 20.59
N ILE A 189 8.09 -15.86 21.84
CA ILE A 189 7.80 -14.80 22.82
C ILE A 189 9.02 -13.87 22.98
N ARG A 190 10.24 -14.42 22.83
CA ARG A 190 11.49 -13.67 22.84
C ARG A 190 11.57 -12.65 21.70
N THR A 191 11.08 -12.99 20.51
CA THR A 191 11.12 -12.10 19.35
C THR A 191 10.05 -11.01 19.45
N LEU A 192 8.84 -11.37 19.90
CA LEU A 192 7.80 -10.39 20.22
C LEU A 192 8.35 -9.35 21.22
N ARG A 193 8.96 -9.79 22.32
CA ARG A 193 9.54 -8.91 23.35
C ARG A 193 10.71 -8.04 22.86
N LYS A 194 11.54 -8.55 21.93
CA LYS A 194 12.68 -7.80 21.38
C LYS A 194 12.24 -6.65 20.46
N HIS A 195 11.23 -6.87 19.62
CA HIS A 195 10.81 -5.89 18.63
C HIS A 195 9.78 -4.89 19.18
N ILE A 196 8.97 -5.32 20.15
CA ILE A 196 8.00 -4.43 20.81
C ILE A 196 8.68 -3.28 21.57
N THR A 197 9.95 -3.44 21.96
CA THR A 197 10.77 -2.42 22.63
C THR A 197 11.65 -1.61 21.67
N SER A 198 11.60 -1.88 20.36
CA SER A 198 12.42 -1.20 19.35
C SER A 198 12.01 0.26 19.16
N THR A 199 12.90 1.18 19.52
CA THR A 199 12.74 2.63 19.28
C THR A 199 12.62 2.97 17.79
N ARG A 200 13.31 2.20 16.93
CA ARG A 200 13.25 2.41 15.47
C ARG A 200 11.86 2.12 14.92
N TYR A 201 11.23 1.03 15.38
CA TYR A 201 9.87 0.69 14.99
C TYR A 201 8.87 1.74 15.51
N ASP A 202 9.01 2.16 16.76
CA ASP A 202 8.15 3.22 17.32
C ASP A 202 8.23 4.51 16.51
N SER A 203 9.44 4.94 16.16
CA SER A 203 9.65 6.13 15.35
C SER A 203 9.05 5.98 13.95
N GLU A 204 9.18 4.81 13.32
CA GLU A 204 8.61 4.54 11.99
C GLU A 204 7.06 4.53 12.01
N LEU A 205 6.46 3.84 12.99
CA LEU A 205 5.01 3.78 13.15
C LEU A 205 4.44 5.18 13.43
N ARG A 206 5.03 5.93 14.37
CA ARG A 206 4.61 7.32 14.67
C ARG A 206 4.73 8.22 13.44
N ARG A 207 5.82 8.07 12.66
CA ARG A 207 6.01 8.82 11.42
C ARG A 207 4.89 8.52 10.41
N GLN A 208 4.52 7.25 10.26
CA GLN A 208 3.44 6.81 9.37
C GLN A 208 2.07 7.33 9.84
N MET A 209 1.76 7.22 11.13
CA MET A 209 0.50 7.68 11.72
C MET A 209 0.36 9.21 11.70
N ARG A 210 1.48 9.96 11.65
CA ARG A 210 1.51 11.42 11.47
C ARG A 210 1.69 11.86 10.01
N LEU A 211 1.65 10.92 9.06
CA LEU A 211 1.81 11.16 7.62
C LEU A 211 3.10 11.91 7.25
N GLN A 212 4.14 11.76 8.07
CA GLN A 212 5.40 12.48 7.90
C GLN A 212 6.24 11.86 6.78
N GLY A 213 6.56 12.68 5.79
CA GLY A 213 7.26 12.32 4.58
C GLY A 213 6.39 11.50 3.64
N GLU A 214 7.04 10.77 2.74
CA GLU A 214 6.36 9.92 1.78
C GLU A 214 6.02 8.56 2.39
N ILE A 215 4.73 8.21 2.37
CA ILE A 215 4.22 6.93 2.85
C ILE A 215 3.82 6.08 1.63
N PRO A 216 4.36 4.86 1.46
CA PRO A 216 3.96 3.99 0.36
C PRO A 216 2.49 3.53 0.50
N ARG A 217 1.75 3.47 -0.61
CA ARG A 217 0.35 3.01 -0.62
C ARG A 217 0.14 1.66 0.06
N ARG A 218 1.00 0.68 -0.24
CA ARG A 218 1.02 -0.65 0.42
C ARG A 218 1.11 -0.57 1.95
N THR A 219 1.90 0.37 2.47
CA THR A 219 2.02 0.58 3.92
C THR A 219 0.72 1.12 4.48
N MET A 220 0.12 2.10 3.80
CA MET A 220 -1.17 2.64 4.21
C MET A 220 -2.28 1.58 4.19
N LEU A 221 -2.38 0.78 3.13
CA LEU A 221 -3.33 -0.33 3.04
C LEU A 221 -3.25 -1.27 4.24
N ARG A 222 -2.04 -1.63 4.68
CA ARG A 222 -1.86 -2.45 5.90
C ARG A 222 -2.41 -1.76 7.14
N HIS A 223 -2.11 -0.48 7.34
CA HIS A 223 -2.64 0.28 8.48
C HIS A 223 -4.17 0.32 8.44
N LEU A 224 -4.76 0.67 7.30
CA LEU A 224 -6.21 0.69 7.16
C LEU A 224 -6.81 -0.68 7.44
N ILE A 225 -6.18 -1.77 7.00
CA ILE A 225 -6.72 -3.10 7.24
C ILE A 225 -6.72 -3.48 8.72
N ILE A 226 -5.62 -3.21 9.41
CA ILE A 226 -5.51 -3.54 10.84
C ILE A 226 -6.43 -2.65 11.68
N LEU A 227 -6.46 -1.34 11.39
CA LEU A 227 -7.21 -0.36 12.19
C LEU A 227 -8.74 -0.43 12.00
N ASN A 228 -9.22 -0.96 10.86
CA ASN A 228 -10.66 -1.14 10.64
C ASN A 228 -11.18 -2.53 11.04
N GLY A 229 -10.31 -3.47 11.43
CA GLY A 229 -10.76 -4.77 11.93
C GLY A 229 -11.55 -4.62 13.24
N PRO A 230 -12.61 -5.41 13.47
CA PRO A 230 -13.18 -6.44 12.60
C PRO A 230 -14.16 -5.92 11.55
N ALA A 231 -14.63 -4.67 11.63
CA ALA A 231 -15.71 -4.12 10.80
C ALA A 231 -15.25 -3.61 9.41
N ILE A 232 -14.16 -4.14 8.87
CA ILE A 232 -13.56 -3.67 7.63
C ILE A 232 -14.35 -4.09 6.39
N CYS A 233 -14.44 -3.20 5.40
CA CYS A 233 -15.02 -3.49 4.09
C CYS A 233 -14.29 -2.73 2.97
N LEU A 234 -14.57 -3.08 1.71
CA LEU A 234 -13.97 -2.41 0.54
C LEU A 234 -14.31 -0.93 0.48
N GLU A 235 -15.55 -0.56 0.79
CA GLU A 235 -16.03 0.82 0.74
C GLU A 235 -15.26 1.69 1.75
N SER A 236 -15.17 1.25 3.01
CA SER A 236 -14.47 2.01 4.05
C SER A 236 -12.97 2.14 3.77
N VAL A 237 -12.34 1.12 3.17
CA VAL A 237 -10.94 1.21 2.74
C VAL A 237 -10.77 2.22 1.59
N ASN A 238 -11.65 2.20 0.58
CA ASN A 238 -11.57 3.11 -0.55
C ASN A 238 -11.84 4.56 -0.16
N GLU A 239 -12.83 4.82 0.68
CA GLU A 239 -13.10 6.15 1.24
C GLU A 239 -11.88 6.69 2.00
N GLN A 240 -11.24 5.86 2.82
CA GLN A 240 -10.07 6.26 3.58
C GLN A 240 -8.83 6.46 2.69
N LEU A 241 -8.65 5.66 1.64
CA LEU A 241 -7.58 5.87 0.65
C LEU A 241 -7.73 7.22 -0.05
N ASP A 242 -8.94 7.55 -0.50
CA ASP A 242 -9.25 8.80 -1.18
C ASP A 242 -8.97 10.01 -0.26
N LEU A 243 -9.49 9.98 0.97
CA LEU A 243 -9.20 11.01 1.99
C LEU A 243 -7.70 11.16 2.25
N LEU A 244 -6.95 10.06 2.22
CA LEU A 244 -5.49 10.09 2.42
C LEU A 244 -4.72 10.52 1.16
N GLY A 245 -5.40 10.69 0.02
CA GLY A 245 -4.83 11.16 -1.24
C GLY A 245 -4.23 10.02 -2.07
N TYR A 246 -4.79 8.81 -2.00
CA TYR A 246 -4.48 7.69 -2.88
C TYR A 246 -5.66 7.36 -3.79
N LEU A 247 -5.40 6.68 -4.91
CA LEU A 247 -6.48 6.12 -5.71
C LEU A 247 -7.21 4.99 -4.95
N PRO A 248 -8.52 4.80 -5.20
CA PRO A 248 -9.25 3.63 -4.72
C PRO A 248 -8.63 2.35 -5.26
N LEU A 249 -8.90 1.22 -4.59
CA LEU A 249 -8.47 -0.08 -5.04
C LEU A 249 -9.09 -0.41 -6.41
N ASP A 250 -8.25 -0.84 -7.35
CA ASP A 250 -8.66 -1.27 -8.69
C ASP A 250 -8.01 -2.61 -9.03
N ARG A 251 -8.78 -3.57 -9.55
CA ARG A 251 -8.27 -4.89 -9.94
C ARG A 251 -7.23 -4.81 -11.07
N GLU A 252 -7.30 -3.76 -11.88
CA GLU A 252 -6.35 -3.53 -12.97
C GLU A 252 -5.07 -2.81 -12.55
N HIS A 253 -5.07 -2.15 -11.38
CA HIS A 253 -3.91 -1.41 -10.88
C HIS A 253 -2.69 -2.32 -10.71
N THR A 254 -1.55 -1.84 -11.19
CA THR A 254 -0.26 -2.48 -10.95
C THR A 254 0.66 -1.61 -10.10
N MET A 255 1.22 -2.23 -9.07
CA MET A 255 2.34 -1.66 -8.34
C MET A 255 3.53 -1.41 -9.28
N THR A 256 4.52 -0.66 -8.81
CA THR A 256 5.73 -0.34 -9.59
C THR A 256 6.49 -1.54 -10.18
N GLY A 257 6.34 -2.75 -9.63
CA GLY A 257 6.94 -4.00 -10.16
C GLY A 257 6.01 -4.81 -11.07
N GLY A 258 4.83 -4.30 -11.39
CA GLY A 258 3.81 -4.99 -12.17
C GLY A 258 2.91 -5.92 -11.34
N GLU A 259 3.05 -5.94 -10.01
CA GLU A 259 2.22 -6.77 -9.16
C GLU A 259 0.82 -6.18 -8.96
N ARG A 260 -0.21 -7.03 -9.00
CA ARG A 260 -1.62 -6.66 -8.84
C ARG A 260 -2.11 -6.84 -7.41
N LEU A 261 -1.51 -6.08 -6.48
CA LEU A 261 -1.86 -6.17 -5.06
C LEU A 261 -3.34 -5.81 -4.81
N ASP A 262 -3.84 -4.77 -5.47
CA ASP A 262 -5.21 -4.29 -5.30
C ASP A 262 -6.24 -5.39 -5.61
N ALA A 263 -6.07 -6.14 -6.71
CA ALA A 263 -6.94 -7.25 -7.06
C ALA A 263 -7.03 -8.30 -5.93
N LEU A 264 -5.91 -8.60 -5.28
CA LEU A 264 -5.87 -9.52 -4.14
C LEU A 264 -6.58 -8.94 -2.92
N VAL A 265 -6.33 -7.66 -2.60
CA VAL A 265 -6.95 -7.00 -1.43
C VAL A 265 -8.46 -6.89 -1.63
N ILE A 266 -8.92 -6.51 -2.83
CA ILE A 266 -10.35 -6.49 -3.18
C ILE A 266 -10.96 -7.88 -2.97
N GLN A 267 -10.33 -8.93 -3.54
CA GLN A 267 -10.83 -10.29 -3.39
C GLN A 267 -10.90 -10.72 -1.92
N LEU A 268 -9.90 -10.36 -1.11
CA LEU A 268 -9.88 -10.64 0.32
C LEU A 268 -11.02 -9.93 1.06
N LEU A 269 -11.26 -8.65 0.79
CA LEU A 269 -12.30 -7.86 1.47
C LEU A 269 -13.72 -8.28 1.07
N GLU A 270 -13.95 -8.61 -0.20
CA GLU A 270 -15.22 -9.17 -0.66
C GLU A 270 -15.49 -10.54 -0.02
N SER A 271 -14.48 -11.41 -0.01
CA SER A 271 -14.57 -12.72 0.64
C SER A 271 -14.77 -12.61 2.15
N TYR A 272 -14.15 -11.61 2.78
CA TYR A 272 -14.35 -11.32 4.20
C TYR A 272 -15.80 -10.91 4.48
N ARG A 273 -16.39 -10.07 3.63
CA ARG A 273 -17.80 -9.65 3.75
C ARG A 273 -18.76 -10.84 3.69
N GLU A 274 -18.46 -11.86 2.88
CA GLU A 274 -19.28 -13.09 2.81
C GLU A 274 -19.25 -13.93 4.10
N ILE A 275 -18.19 -13.79 4.91
CA ILE A 275 -17.94 -14.57 6.14
C ILE A 275 -18.20 -13.74 7.40
N TYR A 276 -18.22 -12.41 7.29
CA TYR A 276 -18.39 -11.51 8.41
C TYR A 276 -19.73 -11.74 9.10
N ASP A 277 -19.67 -12.04 10.40
CA ASP A 277 -20.83 -12.20 11.25
C ASP A 277 -20.83 -11.07 12.29
N PRO A 278 -21.79 -10.13 12.23
CA PRO A 278 -21.87 -9.05 13.20
C PRO A 278 -22.15 -9.54 14.63
N LEU A 279 -22.66 -10.78 14.79
CA LEU A 279 -22.86 -11.39 16.11
C LEU A 279 -21.59 -12.03 16.67
N CYS A 280 -20.65 -12.42 15.79
CA CYS A 280 -19.37 -13.05 16.16
C CYS A 280 -18.18 -12.37 15.46
N PRO A 281 -17.97 -11.05 15.65
CA PRO A 281 -16.97 -10.30 14.88
C PRO A 281 -15.53 -10.75 15.15
N GLY A 282 -15.26 -11.30 16.33
CA GLY A 282 -13.95 -11.87 16.68
C GLY A 282 -13.60 -13.11 15.86
N ASP A 283 -14.56 -14.00 15.61
CA ASP A 283 -14.35 -15.20 14.79
C ASP A 283 -14.10 -14.84 13.33
N SER A 284 -14.85 -13.85 12.82
CA SER A 284 -14.61 -13.30 11.49
C SER A 284 -13.21 -12.69 11.40
N HIS A 285 -12.80 -11.88 12.36
CA HIS A 285 -11.46 -11.27 12.37
C HIS A 285 -10.34 -12.30 12.45
N ALA A 286 -10.50 -13.34 13.26
CA ALA A 286 -9.57 -14.45 13.33
C ALA A 286 -9.45 -15.19 11.98
N TRP A 287 -10.57 -15.34 11.25
CA TRP A 287 -10.55 -15.86 9.87
C TRP A 287 -9.75 -14.93 8.94
N LEU A 288 -9.98 -13.61 8.99
CA LEU A 288 -9.23 -12.64 8.17
C LEU A 288 -7.73 -12.70 8.44
N GLN A 289 -7.33 -12.71 9.72
CA GLN A 289 -5.93 -12.88 10.13
C GLN A 289 -5.36 -14.20 9.60
N LYS A 290 -6.07 -15.31 9.75
CA LYS A 290 -5.67 -16.63 9.22
C LYS A 290 -5.44 -16.58 7.71
N MET A 291 -6.32 -15.94 6.96
CA MET A 291 -6.19 -15.85 5.50
C MET A 291 -5.01 -14.99 5.07
N CYS A 292 -4.81 -13.83 5.70
CA CYS A 292 -3.62 -13.02 5.48
C CYS A 292 -2.32 -13.77 5.76
N ARG A 293 -2.27 -14.56 6.85
CA ARG A 293 -1.09 -15.41 7.16
C ARG A 293 -0.79 -16.40 6.05
N ARG A 294 -1.82 -17.10 5.57
CA ARG A 294 -1.64 -18.10 4.51
C ARG A 294 -1.22 -17.46 3.19
N LEU A 295 -1.74 -16.27 2.88
CA LEU A 295 -1.30 -15.48 1.73
C LEU A 295 0.16 -15.01 1.89
N ASP A 296 0.55 -14.54 3.07
CA ASP A 296 1.93 -14.15 3.36
C ASP A 296 2.90 -15.32 3.14
N ALA A 297 2.59 -16.49 3.73
CA ALA A 297 3.37 -17.71 3.55
C ALA A 297 3.45 -18.12 2.07
N PHE A 298 2.33 -18.12 1.36
CA PHE A 298 2.30 -18.41 -0.07
C PHE A 298 3.21 -17.47 -0.87
N PHE A 299 3.14 -16.16 -0.67
CA PHE A 299 4.02 -15.23 -1.39
C PHE A 299 5.48 -15.28 -0.93
N ALA A 300 5.75 -15.69 0.31
CA ALA A 300 7.10 -15.95 0.78
C ALA A 300 7.73 -17.15 0.05
N GLU A 301 7.02 -18.27 -0.04
CA GLU A 301 7.44 -19.47 -0.78
C GLU A 301 7.67 -19.19 -2.27
N GLN A 302 6.85 -18.33 -2.86
CA GLN A 302 6.96 -17.95 -4.28
C GLN A 302 7.99 -16.84 -4.54
N GLY A 303 8.71 -16.37 -3.50
CA GLY A 303 9.73 -15.33 -3.64
C GLY A 303 9.18 -13.97 -4.08
N LYS A 304 7.96 -13.60 -3.67
CA LYS A 304 7.27 -12.35 -4.03
C LYS A 304 7.11 -11.41 -2.82
N PRO A 305 8.18 -10.77 -2.33
CA PRO A 305 8.14 -9.92 -1.14
C PRO A 305 7.27 -8.66 -1.30
N ARG A 306 6.97 -8.25 -2.54
CA ARG A 306 6.10 -7.09 -2.80
C ARG A 306 4.62 -7.38 -2.52
N MET A 307 4.18 -8.62 -2.73
CA MET A 307 2.82 -9.10 -2.47
C MET A 307 2.55 -9.42 -1.00
N ARG A 308 3.60 -9.57 -0.19
CA ARG A 308 3.54 -9.72 1.27
C ARG A 308 3.18 -8.39 1.95
N PHE A 309 1.97 -7.88 1.74
CA PHE A 309 1.58 -6.53 2.15
C PHE A 309 1.40 -6.37 3.67
N MET A 310 1.06 -7.46 4.38
CA MET A 310 1.02 -7.48 5.84
C MET A 310 2.41 -7.53 6.48
N HIS A 311 3.41 -8.05 5.77
CA HIS A 311 4.78 -8.14 6.25
C HIS A 311 5.51 -6.79 6.16
N PHE A 312 6.30 -6.47 7.18
CA PHE A 312 7.23 -5.34 7.17
C PHE A 312 8.47 -5.63 7.98
N LYS A 313 9.52 -4.82 7.79
CA LYS A 313 10.87 -5.08 8.29
C LYS A 313 10.95 -5.33 9.80
N ALA A 314 10.13 -4.66 10.61
CA ALA A 314 10.16 -4.86 12.04
C ALA A 314 9.57 -6.22 12.48
N LEU A 315 8.95 -6.98 11.56
CA LEU A 315 8.53 -8.37 11.73
C LEU A 315 9.59 -9.37 11.27
N GLU A 316 10.69 -8.94 10.64
CA GLU A 316 11.81 -9.82 10.27
C GLU A 316 12.46 -10.36 11.55
N LEU A 317 12.43 -11.69 11.70
CA LEU A 317 12.89 -12.45 12.87
C LEU A 317 14.42 -12.49 12.98
#